data_AF-A0A7V8VHF2-F1
#
_entry.id   AF-A0A7V8VHF2-F1
#
_cell.length_a   1.000
_cell.length_b   1.000
_cell.length_c   1.000
_cell.angle_alpha   90.00
_cell.angle_beta   90.00
_cell.angle_gamma   90.00
#
_symmetry.space_group_name_H-M   'P 1'
#
loop_
_entity.id
_entity.type
_entity.pdbx_description
1 polymer ?
#
loop_
_entity_poly.entity_id
_entity_poly.type
_entity_poly.pdbx_seq_one_letter_code
_entity_poly.pdbx_strand_id
1 'polypeptide(L)'
;MSRLRQTAAWQALEGHRVELDDTHLRELFAADPDRAKRLTLEVAGIHADLSKNLVTAETLELLLALARETGVAERREAMFRGERVNPTEDRPALHTALRMPRGESLVVDGVDLVAEVHEVLDRMAGFCRSVRSGAWLGHSGRPIRNVIHIGIGGSDLGPVMAYEALRHRASRELRIRFVSNVDGTDFSESVRDLDPAETLVIVSSKTFTTLETMANAGAARRWLLDSAGAEEAAVARHFVAISTNADEVAGFGIDTENRFGFWDWVGGRYSLDSAVGLSTMLAVGPEAFGELLAGMHELDLHFREAPAERNLPLLMGLLAVWYGDFLGAQTAAVLPYEQYLHRFPAYLQQLSMESNGKRVTLAGEPVEYQTAAILWGEPGTNGQHSFFQLLHQGTQPFPCDFIGFLETANPVGDQHDLLLANLFAQTEALAFGKTAEEIRAEGIPERLVAQQTFPGNRPSTTLLGHRLDPRTLGALIALYEHSVFTQAAVWQINPFDQWGVELGKQLAKRIAAELTAEQEPELSHDASTNRLIALRRQARQAGGSAAGRSR
;
A
#
# COMPACT_ATOMS: atom_id res chain seq x y z
N MET A 1 -8.92 -30.12 10.30
CA MET A 1 -8.67 -29.13 11.37
C MET A 1 -7.20 -28.80 11.38
N SER A 2 -6.85 -27.67 10.76
CA SER A 2 -5.50 -27.10 10.74
C SER A 2 -4.90 -26.96 12.14
N ARG A 3 -3.56 -26.96 12.24
CA ARG A 3 -2.84 -26.79 13.51
C ARG A 3 -3.23 -25.51 14.26
N LEU A 4 -3.51 -24.42 13.53
CA LEU A 4 -3.96 -23.15 14.10
C LEU A 4 -5.28 -23.30 14.86
N ARG A 5 -6.29 -23.94 14.26
CA ARG A 5 -7.62 -24.14 14.89
C ARG A 5 -7.61 -25.14 16.06
N GLN A 6 -6.52 -25.86 16.25
CA GLN A 6 -6.32 -26.78 17.37
C GLN A 6 -5.62 -26.12 18.58
N THR A 7 -5.15 -24.87 18.43
CA THR A 7 -4.58 -24.09 19.54
C THR A 7 -5.65 -23.83 20.61
N ALA A 8 -5.23 -23.78 21.88
CA ALA A 8 -6.16 -23.59 22.99
C ALA A 8 -6.77 -22.18 22.93
N ALA A 9 -5.94 -21.17 22.59
CA ALA A 9 -6.40 -19.81 22.39
C ALA A 9 -7.45 -19.68 21.27
N TRP A 10 -7.31 -20.39 20.15
CA TRP A 10 -8.30 -20.35 19.08
C TRP A 10 -9.65 -20.90 19.52
N GLN A 11 -9.66 -22.08 20.17
CA GLN A 11 -10.88 -22.69 20.68
C GLN A 11 -11.55 -21.83 21.75
N ALA A 12 -10.75 -21.18 22.61
CA ALA A 12 -11.25 -20.23 23.58
C ALA A 12 -11.88 -18.99 22.91
N LEU A 13 -11.29 -18.46 21.83
CA LEU A 13 -11.85 -17.36 21.05
C LEU A 13 -13.15 -17.76 20.33
N GLU A 14 -13.25 -18.99 19.81
CA GLU A 14 -14.51 -19.51 19.23
C GLU A 14 -15.61 -19.56 20.30
N GLY A 15 -15.30 -20.01 21.52
CA GLY A 15 -16.24 -19.97 22.65
C GLY A 15 -16.61 -18.55 23.07
N HIS A 16 -15.62 -17.68 23.27
CA HIS A 16 -15.79 -16.29 23.67
C HIS A 16 -16.64 -15.49 22.67
N ARG A 17 -16.49 -15.78 21.37
CA ARG A 17 -17.32 -15.18 20.33
C ARG A 17 -18.80 -15.47 20.54
N VAL A 18 -19.17 -16.69 20.95
CA VAL A 18 -20.56 -17.05 21.23
C VAL A 18 -21.10 -16.26 22.42
N GLU A 19 -20.29 -16.03 23.44
CA GLU A 19 -20.67 -15.23 24.61
C GLU A 19 -20.89 -13.75 24.27
N LEU A 20 -20.18 -13.23 23.27
CA LEU A 20 -20.30 -11.84 22.81
C LEU A 20 -21.41 -11.60 21.77
N ASP A 21 -22.18 -12.61 21.34
CA ASP A 21 -23.07 -12.50 20.17
C ASP A 21 -24.13 -11.40 20.28
N ASP A 22 -24.67 -11.19 21.48
CA ASP A 22 -25.67 -10.15 21.76
C ASP A 22 -25.05 -8.84 22.30
N THR A 23 -23.72 -8.77 22.44
CA THR A 23 -23.05 -7.61 23.05
C THR A 23 -23.03 -6.41 22.11
N HIS A 24 -23.40 -5.25 22.62
CA HIS A 24 -23.31 -3.99 21.88
C HIS A 24 -22.23 -3.05 22.43
N LEU A 25 -21.56 -2.29 21.56
CA LEU A 25 -20.64 -1.20 21.95
C LEU A 25 -21.23 -0.21 22.97
N ARG A 26 -22.54 0.08 22.94
CA ARG A 26 -23.19 0.94 23.97
C ARG A 26 -23.01 0.36 25.37
N GLU A 27 -23.18 -0.96 25.51
CA GLU A 27 -23.04 -1.67 26.78
C GLU A 27 -21.59 -1.71 27.24
N LEU A 28 -20.66 -1.96 26.31
CA LEU A 28 -19.22 -1.97 26.61
C LEU A 28 -18.70 -0.62 27.12
N PHE A 29 -19.17 0.49 26.53
CA PHE A 29 -18.82 1.84 26.99
C PHE A 29 -19.54 2.22 28.30
N ALA A 30 -20.79 1.78 28.49
CA ALA A 30 -21.52 2.03 29.73
C ALA A 30 -20.91 1.28 30.93
N ALA A 31 -20.41 0.05 30.71
CA ALA A 31 -19.82 -0.78 31.74
C ALA A 31 -18.39 -0.36 32.12
N ASP A 32 -17.65 0.29 31.20
CA ASP A 32 -16.27 0.76 31.43
C ASP A 32 -16.11 2.23 31.00
N PRO A 33 -16.36 3.19 31.91
CA PRO A 33 -16.19 4.63 31.61
C PRO A 33 -14.76 5.03 31.22
N ASP A 34 -13.75 4.24 31.62
CA ASP A 34 -12.34 4.48 31.30
C ASP A 34 -11.88 3.72 30.03
N ARG A 35 -12.80 3.03 29.34
CA ARG A 35 -12.52 2.20 28.16
C ARG A 35 -11.69 2.93 27.10
N ALA A 36 -12.10 4.15 26.76
CA ALA A 36 -11.41 4.98 25.77
C ALA A 36 -9.94 5.19 26.16
N LYS A 37 -9.69 5.60 27.40
CA LYS A 37 -8.35 5.82 27.94
C LYS A 37 -7.52 4.54 27.96
N ARG A 38 -8.12 3.40 28.34
CA ARG A 38 -7.43 2.10 28.41
C ARG A 38 -7.02 1.57 27.05
N LEU A 39 -7.90 1.71 26.05
CA LEU A 39 -7.72 1.22 24.69
C LEU A 39 -7.12 2.27 23.74
N THR A 40 -6.50 3.31 24.31
CA THR A 40 -5.74 4.31 23.57
C THR A 40 -4.23 4.09 23.73
N LEU A 41 -3.52 4.22 22.61
CA LEU A 41 -2.06 4.14 22.54
C LEU A 41 -1.50 5.39 21.87
N GLU A 42 -0.33 5.82 22.33
CA GLU A 42 0.46 6.90 21.73
C GLU A 42 1.74 6.28 21.18
N VAL A 43 1.89 6.25 19.86
CA VAL A 43 2.99 5.53 19.20
C VAL A 43 3.51 6.33 18.03
N ALA A 44 4.80 6.69 18.02
CA ALA A 44 5.46 7.41 16.93
C ALA A 44 4.66 8.64 16.42
N GLY A 45 4.08 9.42 17.34
CA GLY A 45 3.27 10.61 17.01
C GLY A 45 1.83 10.32 16.56
N ILE A 46 1.37 9.07 16.65
CA ILE A 46 0.01 8.63 16.35
C ILE A 46 -0.73 8.35 17.66
N HIS A 47 -1.82 9.07 17.87
CA HIS A 47 -2.84 8.76 18.87
C HIS A 47 -3.83 7.74 18.28
N ALA A 48 -3.77 6.50 18.76
CA ALA A 48 -4.61 5.41 18.27
C ALA A 48 -5.68 5.02 19.30
N ASP A 49 -6.94 5.33 19.00
CA ASP A 49 -8.12 4.93 19.76
C ASP A 49 -8.69 3.62 19.19
N LEU A 50 -8.51 2.52 19.92
CA LEU A 50 -9.05 1.20 19.60
C LEU A 50 -10.38 0.92 20.32
N SER A 51 -10.93 1.88 21.07
CA SER A 51 -12.02 1.62 22.03
C SER A 51 -13.35 1.28 21.39
N LYS A 52 -13.61 1.75 20.17
CA LYS A 52 -14.82 1.47 19.38
C LYS A 52 -14.73 0.13 18.63
N ASN A 53 -13.94 -0.81 19.15
CA ASN A 53 -13.89 -2.20 18.70
C ASN A 53 -14.70 -3.12 19.62
N LEU A 54 -15.27 -4.19 19.06
CA LEU A 54 -16.11 -5.16 19.77
C LEU A 54 -15.25 -6.16 20.57
N VAL A 55 -14.57 -5.64 21.61
CA VAL A 55 -13.60 -6.38 22.42
C VAL A 55 -13.77 -6.10 23.91
N THR A 56 -13.59 -7.11 24.75
CA THR A 56 -13.45 -6.99 26.21
C THR A 56 -11.98 -7.15 26.63
N ALA A 57 -11.68 -7.00 27.92
CA ALA A 57 -10.35 -7.32 28.44
C ALA A 57 -9.99 -8.79 28.16
N GLU A 58 -10.94 -9.70 28.36
CA GLU A 58 -10.80 -11.12 28.05
C GLU A 58 -10.56 -11.35 26.55
N THR A 59 -11.29 -10.66 25.65
CA THR A 59 -11.02 -10.76 24.20
C THR A 59 -9.55 -10.44 23.89
N LEU A 60 -9.00 -9.37 24.47
CA LEU A 60 -7.62 -8.98 24.23
C LEU A 60 -6.63 -9.98 24.84
N GLU A 61 -6.89 -10.51 26.04
CA GLU A 61 -6.05 -11.54 26.65
C GLU A 61 -6.00 -12.82 25.81
N LEU A 62 -7.15 -13.25 25.27
CA LEU A 62 -7.26 -14.42 24.39
C LEU A 62 -6.56 -14.19 23.05
N LEU A 63 -6.71 -13.01 22.44
CA LEU A 63 -5.99 -12.66 21.21
C LEU A 63 -4.48 -12.61 21.42
N LEU A 64 -4.01 -12.07 22.54
CA LEU A 64 -2.60 -12.08 22.90
C LEU A 64 -2.11 -13.51 23.21
N ALA A 65 -2.96 -14.38 23.77
CA ALA A 65 -2.65 -15.80 23.90
C ALA A 65 -2.49 -16.49 22.54
N LEU A 66 -3.36 -16.18 21.58
CA LEU A 66 -3.24 -16.69 20.21
C LEU A 66 -1.93 -16.24 19.56
N ALA A 67 -1.54 -14.97 19.73
CA ALA A 67 -0.26 -14.47 19.25
C ALA A 67 0.95 -15.22 19.83
N ARG A 68 0.89 -15.57 21.13
CA ARG A 68 1.91 -16.39 21.78
C ARG A 68 1.94 -17.82 21.26
N GLU A 69 0.77 -18.47 21.16
CA GLU A 69 0.68 -19.87 20.70
C GLU A 69 1.08 -20.03 19.22
N THR A 70 0.94 -18.99 18.40
CA THR A 70 1.34 -18.96 16.99
C THR A 70 2.77 -18.46 16.75
N GLY A 71 3.48 -18.05 17.80
CA GLY A 71 4.88 -17.65 17.73
C GLY A 71 5.13 -16.33 16.99
N VAL A 72 4.24 -15.34 17.15
CA VAL A 72 4.35 -14.05 16.45
C VAL A 72 5.65 -13.33 16.82
N ALA A 73 6.04 -13.34 18.09
CA ALA A 73 7.25 -12.67 18.58
C ALA A 73 8.52 -13.31 18.01
N GLU A 74 8.58 -14.63 17.94
CA GLU A 74 9.70 -15.38 17.38
C GLU A 74 9.86 -15.10 15.89
N ARG A 75 8.75 -15.12 15.12
CA ARG A 75 8.77 -14.77 13.69
C ARG A 75 9.18 -13.32 13.47
N ARG A 76 8.74 -12.40 14.32
CA ARG A 76 9.16 -10.98 14.28
C ARG A 76 10.67 -10.89 14.46
N GLU A 77 11.23 -11.49 15.51
CA GLU A 77 12.69 -11.44 15.72
C GLU A 77 13.46 -12.08 14.57
N ALA A 78 12.97 -13.19 14.01
CA ALA A 78 13.58 -13.82 12.84
C ALA A 78 13.63 -12.86 11.64
N MET A 79 12.55 -12.11 11.38
CA MET A 79 12.52 -11.08 10.33
C MET A 79 13.56 -10.00 10.59
N PHE A 80 13.59 -9.41 11.80
CA PHE A 80 14.54 -8.34 12.14
C PHE A 80 16.01 -8.78 12.17
N ARG A 81 16.29 -10.06 12.38
CA ARG A 81 17.65 -10.63 12.31
C ARG A 81 18.11 -10.97 10.90
N GLY A 82 17.23 -10.86 9.90
CA GLY A 82 17.54 -11.23 8.53
C GLY A 82 17.55 -12.73 8.29
N GLU A 83 16.84 -13.51 9.11
CA GLU A 83 16.61 -14.92 8.81
C GLU A 83 15.74 -15.07 7.54
N ARG A 84 15.79 -16.25 6.93
CA ARG A 84 15.08 -16.55 5.67
C ARG A 84 13.59 -16.79 5.90
N VAL A 85 12.87 -15.74 6.29
CA VAL A 85 11.43 -15.75 6.62
C VAL A 85 10.50 -15.80 5.40
N ASN A 86 11.05 -15.72 4.18
CA ASN A 86 10.37 -16.02 2.93
C ASN A 86 10.85 -17.39 2.39
N PRO A 87 10.38 -18.51 2.96
CA PRO A 87 10.96 -19.83 2.66
C PRO A 87 10.62 -20.33 1.25
N THR A 88 9.54 -19.86 0.62
CA THR A 88 9.20 -20.31 -0.75
C THR A 88 10.14 -19.75 -1.81
N GLU A 89 10.82 -18.64 -1.51
CA GLU A 89 11.86 -18.07 -2.36
C GLU A 89 13.25 -18.20 -1.75
N ASP A 90 13.36 -18.82 -0.57
CA ASP A 90 14.59 -18.94 0.24
C ASP A 90 15.31 -17.59 0.44
N ARG A 91 14.59 -16.58 0.94
CA ARG A 91 15.12 -15.22 1.11
C ARG A 91 14.80 -14.61 2.49
N PRO A 92 15.63 -13.66 2.97
CA PRO A 92 15.21 -12.71 4.00
C PRO A 92 14.07 -11.81 3.51
N ALA A 93 13.40 -11.13 4.46
CA ALA A 93 12.46 -10.04 4.19
C ALA A 93 12.81 -8.85 5.08
N LEU A 94 13.57 -7.89 4.55
CA LEU A 94 14.34 -6.93 5.34
C LEU A 94 14.06 -5.47 5.00
N HIS A 95 12.82 -5.14 4.65
CA HIS A 95 12.41 -3.74 4.43
C HIS A 95 12.72 -2.83 5.64
N THR A 96 12.70 -3.37 6.86
CA THR A 96 13.12 -2.66 8.07
C THR A 96 14.60 -2.22 8.05
N ALA A 97 15.48 -2.92 7.33
CA ALA A 97 16.88 -2.53 7.17
C ALA A 97 17.05 -1.26 6.32
N LEU A 98 16.09 -0.95 5.43
CA LEU A 98 16.13 0.23 4.55
C LEU A 98 16.06 1.56 5.33
N ARG A 99 15.49 1.51 6.54
CA ARG A 99 15.31 2.67 7.41
C ARG A 99 16.12 2.62 8.70
N MET A 100 17.07 1.69 8.82
CA MET A 100 18.00 1.68 9.95
C MET A 100 18.92 2.91 9.96
N PRO A 101 19.14 3.56 11.11
CA PRO A 101 20.01 4.73 11.23
C PRO A 101 21.45 4.47 10.78
N ARG A 102 22.10 5.53 10.30
CA ARG A 102 23.52 5.46 9.95
C ARG A 102 24.36 5.12 11.19
N GLY A 103 25.24 4.14 11.05
CA GLY A 103 26.14 3.69 12.12
C GLY A 103 25.63 2.47 12.88
N GLU A 104 24.38 2.05 12.66
CA GLU A 104 23.95 0.69 13.01
C GLU A 104 24.49 -0.32 11.99
N SER A 105 24.42 -1.60 12.33
CA SER A 105 24.90 -2.69 11.49
C SER A 105 23.94 -3.87 11.55
N LEU A 106 23.67 -4.45 10.38
CA LEU A 106 22.94 -5.71 10.23
C LEU A 106 23.67 -6.56 9.22
N VAL A 107 24.40 -7.55 9.71
CA VAL A 107 25.21 -8.45 8.87
C VAL A 107 24.42 -9.70 8.52
N VAL A 108 24.17 -9.89 7.23
CA VAL A 108 23.50 -11.09 6.68
C VAL A 108 24.39 -11.67 5.59
N ASP A 109 24.65 -12.98 5.65
CA ASP A 109 25.52 -13.69 4.70
C ASP A 109 26.90 -13.01 4.50
N GLY A 110 27.42 -12.37 5.55
CA GLY A 110 28.73 -11.70 5.56
C GLY A 110 28.73 -10.26 5.03
N VAL A 111 27.57 -9.71 4.67
CA VAL A 111 27.41 -8.34 4.13
C VAL A 111 26.71 -7.46 5.15
N ASP A 112 27.26 -6.27 5.44
CA ASP A 112 26.58 -5.26 6.25
C ASP A 112 25.57 -4.50 5.38
N LEU A 113 24.29 -4.86 5.54
CA LEU A 113 23.22 -4.32 4.71
C LEU A 113 22.99 -2.83 4.97
N VAL A 114 23.19 -2.36 6.20
CA VAL A 114 22.96 -0.95 6.56
C VAL A 114 23.97 -0.06 5.83
N ALA A 115 25.22 -0.49 5.72
CA ALA A 115 26.24 0.24 4.98
C ALA A 115 25.87 0.39 3.49
N GLU A 116 25.45 -0.70 2.84
CA GLU A 116 25.03 -0.67 1.43
C GLU A 116 23.77 0.19 1.21
N VAL A 117 22.82 0.15 2.15
CA VAL A 117 21.63 1.00 2.13
C VAL A 117 22.01 2.47 2.15
N HIS A 118 22.86 2.89 3.08
CA HIS A 118 23.28 4.29 3.17
C HIS A 118 24.10 4.75 1.96
N GLU A 119 24.88 3.87 1.32
CA GLU A 119 25.55 4.20 0.05
C GLU A 119 24.54 4.56 -1.05
N VAL A 120 23.48 3.74 -1.22
CA VAL A 120 22.43 4.01 -2.20
C VAL A 120 21.68 5.30 -1.85
N LEU A 121 21.31 5.51 -0.58
CA LEU A 121 20.65 6.72 -0.12
C LEU A 121 21.51 7.98 -0.37
N ASP A 122 22.83 7.89 -0.17
CA ASP A 122 23.76 9.00 -0.42
C ASP A 122 23.83 9.34 -1.92
N ARG A 123 23.87 8.32 -2.78
CA ARG A 123 23.82 8.50 -4.24
C ARG A 123 22.50 9.11 -4.68
N MET A 124 21.37 8.62 -4.18
CA MET A 124 20.04 9.19 -4.44
C MET A 124 19.99 10.65 -4.00
N ALA A 125 20.48 10.96 -2.81
CA ALA A 125 20.46 12.30 -2.26
C ALA A 125 21.33 13.27 -3.09
N GLY A 126 22.51 12.83 -3.53
CA GLY A 126 23.38 13.58 -4.44
C GLY A 126 22.71 13.88 -5.78
N PHE A 127 22.11 12.86 -6.40
CA PHE A 127 21.35 13.00 -7.63
C PHE A 127 20.16 13.96 -7.47
N CYS A 128 19.35 13.77 -6.43
CA CYS A 128 18.20 14.63 -6.12
C CYS A 128 18.61 16.10 -5.95
N ARG A 129 19.71 16.38 -5.24
CA ARG A 129 20.24 17.74 -5.09
C ARG A 129 20.68 18.33 -6.43
N SER A 130 21.32 17.54 -7.29
CA SER A 130 21.73 17.99 -8.62
C SER A 130 20.54 18.36 -9.50
N VAL A 131 19.50 17.52 -9.55
CA VAL A 131 18.27 17.79 -10.32
C VAL A 131 17.53 19.00 -9.76
N ARG A 132 17.29 19.04 -8.44
CA ARG A 132 16.51 20.10 -7.78
C ARG A 132 17.20 21.47 -7.85
N SER A 133 18.52 21.54 -7.88
CA SER A 133 19.28 22.79 -8.04
C SER A 133 19.36 23.26 -9.50
N GLY A 134 18.96 22.43 -10.46
CA GLY A 134 19.12 22.68 -11.89
C GLY A 134 20.53 22.44 -12.42
N ALA A 135 21.42 21.84 -11.62
CA ALA A 135 22.76 21.45 -12.05
C ALA A 135 22.73 20.26 -13.02
N TRP A 136 21.73 19.38 -12.88
CA TRP A 136 21.45 18.33 -13.86
C TRP A 136 20.76 18.93 -15.09
N LEU A 137 21.45 18.90 -16.23
CA LEU A 137 20.98 19.46 -17.48
C LEU A 137 20.58 18.36 -18.46
N GLY A 138 19.46 18.57 -19.16
CA GLY A 138 19.08 17.74 -20.30
C GLY A 138 20.03 17.88 -21.50
N HIS A 139 19.75 17.16 -22.58
CA HIS A 139 20.53 17.20 -23.81
C HIS A 139 20.57 18.59 -24.46
N SER A 140 19.53 19.41 -24.23
CA SER A 140 19.46 20.80 -24.69
C SER A 140 20.26 21.79 -23.84
N GLY A 141 20.90 21.34 -22.75
CA GLY A 141 21.58 22.19 -21.78
C GLY A 141 20.63 22.93 -20.81
N ARG A 142 19.33 22.65 -20.87
CA ARG A 142 18.32 23.20 -19.95
C ARG A 142 18.16 22.35 -18.69
N PRO A 143 17.85 22.96 -17.52
CA PRO A 143 17.51 22.22 -16.31
C PRO A 143 16.28 21.34 -16.49
N ILE A 144 16.26 20.21 -15.79
CA ILE A 144 15.07 19.34 -15.73
C ILE A 144 13.95 20.04 -14.96
N ARG A 145 12.74 20.03 -15.52
CA ARG A 145 11.51 20.55 -14.92
C ARG A 145 10.42 19.51 -14.75
N ASN A 146 10.53 18.40 -15.50
CA ASN A 146 9.54 17.35 -15.48
C ASN A 146 10.19 16.01 -15.15
N VAL A 147 9.49 15.16 -14.41
CA VAL A 147 9.91 13.79 -14.09
C VAL A 147 8.76 12.85 -14.41
N ILE A 148 9.03 11.79 -15.16
CA ILE A 148 8.10 10.69 -15.39
C ILE A 148 8.67 9.46 -14.69
N HIS A 149 7.97 8.96 -13.69
CA HIS A 149 8.27 7.70 -13.04
C HIS A 149 7.50 6.57 -13.74
N ILE A 150 8.21 5.57 -14.24
CA ILE A 150 7.65 4.41 -14.94
C ILE A 150 7.87 3.16 -14.08
N GLY A 151 6.79 2.54 -13.64
CA GLY A 151 6.82 1.34 -12.79
C GLY A 151 5.41 0.77 -12.65
N ILE A 152 5.26 -0.46 -12.14
CA ILE A 152 3.93 -1.05 -11.89
C ILE A 152 3.91 -1.75 -10.53
N GLY A 153 2.72 -1.82 -9.91
CA GLY A 153 2.53 -2.44 -8.60
C GLY A 153 3.37 -1.73 -7.55
N GLY A 154 4.27 -2.46 -6.89
CA GLY A 154 5.10 -1.91 -5.81
C GLY A 154 6.10 -0.84 -6.27
N SER A 155 6.48 -0.88 -7.56
CA SER A 155 7.31 0.15 -8.20
C SER A 155 6.53 1.41 -8.59
N ASP A 156 5.23 1.51 -8.28
CA ASP A 156 4.38 2.65 -8.61
C ASP A 156 3.55 3.13 -7.41
N LEU A 157 2.78 2.21 -6.79
CA LEU A 157 1.79 2.53 -5.76
C LEU A 157 2.39 3.24 -4.54
N GLY A 158 3.55 2.79 -4.07
CA GLY A 158 4.28 3.46 -3.00
C GLY A 158 4.71 4.88 -3.40
N PRO A 159 5.53 5.04 -4.46
CA PRO A 159 5.97 6.34 -4.93
C PRO A 159 4.84 7.36 -5.20
N VAL A 160 3.78 6.96 -5.92
CA VAL A 160 2.65 7.86 -6.23
C VAL A 160 1.89 8.24 -4.95
N MET A 161 1.67 7.29 -4.04
CA MET A 161 1.01 7.57 -2.76
C MET A 161 1.82 8.55 -1.93
N ALA A 162 3.13 8.32 -1.77
CA ALA A 162 3.97 9.19 -0.95
C ALA A 162 4.14 10.59 -1.56
N TYR A 163 4.22 10.69 -2.89
CA TYR A 163 4.21 11.97 -3.59
C TYR A 163 2.91 12.74 -3.35
N GLU A 164 1.75 12.11 -3.50
CA GLU A 164 0.45 12.75 -3.29
C GLU A 164 0.26 13.15 -1.82
N ALA A 165 0.60 12.26 -0.88
CA ALA A 165 0.54 12.51 0.57
C ALA A 165 1.38 13.72 0.99
N LEU A 166 2.58 13.85 0.42
CA LEU A 166 3.53 14.92 0.76
C LEU A 166 3.54 16.05 -0.27
N ARG A 167 2.50 16.15 -1.10
CA ARG A 167 2.43 17.14 -2.19
C ARG A 167 2.48 18.59 -1.71
N HIS A 168 2.14 18.84 -0.45
CA HIS A 168 2.28 20.15 0.19
C HIS A 168 3.74 20.52 0.53
N ARG A 169 4.64 19.53 0.66
CA ARG A 169 6.11 19.70 0.80
C ARG A 169 6.86 19.57 -0.52
N ALA A 170 6.24 18.99 -1.53
CA ALA A 170 6.86 18.79 -2.83
C ALA A 170 7.24 20.13 -3.50
N SER A 171 8.43 20.17 -4.13
CA SER A 171 8.87 21.31 -4.92
C SER A 171 7.88 21.61 -6.04
N ARG A 172 7.44 22.86 -6.13
CA ARG A 172 6.54 23.33 -7.21
C ARG A 172 7.29 23.57 -8.52
N GLU A 173 8.61 23.54 -8.50
CA GLU A 173 9.47 23.69 -9.68
C GLU A 173 9.61 22.41 -10.49
N LEU A 174 9.30 21.25 -9.89
CA LEU A 174 9.34 19.95 -10.54
C LEU A 174 7.93 19.42 -10.70
N ARG A 175 7.58 19.04 -11.93
CA ARG A 175 6.34 18.33 -12.24
C ARG A 175 6.62 16.84 -12.32
N ILE A 176 6.10 16.09 -11.36
CA ILE A 176 6.29 14.63 -11.32
C ILE A 176 4.99 13.94 -11.73
N ARG A 177 5.11 12.97 -12.65
CA ARG A 177 4.02 12.12 -13.13
C ARG A 177 4.41 10.65 -13.03
N PHE A 178 3.40 9.80 -12.94
CA PHE A 178 3.56 8.35 -12.77
C PHE A 178 2.84 7.67 -13.93
N VAL A 179 3.53 6.73 -14.57
CA VAL A 179 3.01 5.92 -15.69
C VAL A 179 3.20 4.46 -15.33
N SER A 180 2.11 3.73 -15.22
CA SER A 180 2.12 2.35 -14.76
C SER A 180 1.37 1.39 -15.65
N ASN A 181 0.26 1.82 -16.25
CA ASN A 181 -0.56 0.95 -17.08
C ASN A 181 0.10 0.73 -18.46
N VAL A 182 -0.04 -0.47 -19.02
CA VAL A 182 0.39 -0.78 -20.39
C VAL A 182 -0.60 -0.25 -21.45
N ASP A 183 -1.79 0.17 -21.02
CA ASP A 183 -2.66 1.00 -21.86
C ASP A 183 -1.91 2.27 -22.27
N GLY A 184 -1.67 2.42 -23.57
CA GLY A 184 -0.92 3.55 -24.13
C GLY A 184 -1.53 4.92 -23.81
N THR A 185 -2.79 4.96 -23.37
CA THR A 185 -3.43 6.18 -22.84
C THR A 185 -2.64 6.78 -21.67
N ASP A 186 -2.16 5.95 -20.75
CA ASP A 186 -1.47 6.41 -19.53
C ASP A 186 -0.20 7.20 -19.86
N PHE A 187 0.66 6.62 -20.71
CA PHE A 187 1.83 7.32 -21.22
C PHE A 187 1.45 8.53 -22.08
N SER A 188 0.51 8.38 -23.01
CA SER A 188 0.15 9.43 -23.97
C SER A 188 -0.39 10.69 -23.27
N GLU A 189 -1.31 10.53 -22.31
CA GLU A 189 -1.84 11.64 -21.50
C GLU A 189 -0.75 12.25 -20.62
N SER A 190 0.12 11.42 -20.04
CA SER A 190 1.19 11.86 -19.15
C SER A 190 2.26 12.71 -19.83
N VAL A 191 2.39 12.70 -21.16
CA VAL A 191 3.42 13.49 -21.87
C VAL A 191 2.88 14.64 -22.72
N ARG A 192 1.55 14.81 -22.84
CA ARG A 192 0.92 15.77 -23.80
C ARG A 192 1.45 17.19 -23.72
N ASP A 193 1.72 17.67 -22.51
CA ASP A 193 2.12 19.04 -22.19
C ASP A 193 3.54 19.11 -21.60
N LEU A 194 4.35 18.07 -21.81
CA LEU A 194 5.75 18.03 -21.35
C LEU A 194 6.71 18.30 -22.51
N ASP A 195 7.80 19.02 -22.23
CA ASP A 195 8.92 19.19 -23.15
C ASP A 195 9.94 18.05 -22.93
N PRO A 196 10.19 17.16 -23.92
CA PRO A 196 11.16 16.06 -23.78
C PRO A 196 12.54 16.53 -23.33
N ALA A 197 12.98 17.70 -23.81
CA ALA A 197 14.32 18.23 -23.54
C ALA A 197 14.50 18.79 -22.12
N GLU A 198 13.43 18.87 -21.33
CA GLU A 198 13.42 19.21 -19.89
C GLU A 198 12.83 18.08 -19.02
N THR A 199 12.64 16.88 -19.58
CA THR A 199 11.97 15.77 -18.91
C THR A 199 12.93 14.63 -18.59
N LEU A 200 13.04 14.28 -17.30
CA LEU A 200 13.72 13.09 -16.83
C LEU A 200 12.75 11.92 -16.72
N VAL A 201 13.19 10.72 -17.09
CA VAL A 201 12.46 9.47 -16.95
C VAL A 201 13.16 8.57 -15.95
N ILE A 202 12.42 8.09 -14.95
CA ILE A 202 12.87 7.11 -13.96
C ILE A 202 12.22 5.78 -14.32
N VAL A 203 13.01 4.78 -14.67
CA VAL A 203 12.50 3.43 -14.98
C VAL A 203 12.71 2.52 -13.78
N SER A 204 11.63 2.14 -13.11
CA SER A 204 11.63 1.33 -11.89
C SER A 204 11.15 -0.09 -12.16
N SER A 205 12.10 -1.03 -12.22
CA SER A 205 11.82 -2.47 -12.33
C SER A 205 13.00 -3.28 -11.79
N LYS A 206 12.73 -4.18 -10.83
CA LYS A 206 13.74 -5.05 -10.23
C LYS A 206 14.52 -5.82 -11.29
N THR A 207 13.81 -6.53 -12.17
CA THR A 207 14.41 -7.37 -13.22
C THR A 207 14.79 -6.59 -14.48
N PHE A 208 14.24 -5.38 -14.65
CA PHE A 208 14.33 -4.58 -15.87
C PHE A 208 13.72 -5.26 -17.12
N THR A 209 12.83 -6.22 -16.90
CA THR A 209 12.18 -7.02 -17.95
C THR A 209 10.65 -7.05 -17.83
N THR A 210 10.08 -6.33 -16.86
CA THR A 210 8.63 -6.23 -16.64
C THR A 210 7.96 -5.68 -17.90
N LEU A 211 7.03 -6.43 -18.48
CA LEU A 211 6.46 -6.17 -19.80
C LEU A 211 5.89 -4.76 -19.91
N GLU A 212 5.04 -4.38 -18.97
CA GLU A 212 4.35 -3.09 -18.93
C GLU A 212 5.35 -1.94 -18.78
N THR A 213 6.27 -2.06 -17.82
CA THR A 213 7.33 -1.06 -17.57
C THR A 213 8.22 -0.87 -18.79
N MET A 214 8.66 -1.95 -19.43
CA MET A 214 9.58 -1.87 -20.58
C MET A 214 8.89 -1.39 -21.86
N ALA A 215 7.60 -1.71 -22.05
CA ALA A 215 6.79 -1.14 -23.11
C ALA A 215 6.69 0.39 -22.97
N ASN A 216 6.41 0.89 -21.77
CA ASN A 216 6.33 2.31 -21.46
C ASN A 216 7.69 3.00 -21.52
N ALA A 217 8.75 2.38 -20.99
CA ALA A 217 10.12 2.91 -21.09
C ALA A 217 10.56 3.03 -22.56
N GLY A 218 10.25 2.04 -23.39
CA GLY A 218 10.49 2.10 -24.83
C GLY A 218 9.69 3.21 -25.53
N ALA A 219 8.44 3.45 -25.10
CA ALA A 219 7.63 4.57 -25.60
C ALA A 219 8.23 5.93 -25.19
N ALA A 220 8.64 6.09 -23.94
CA ALA A 220 9.32 7.27 -23.43
C ALA A 220 10.63 7.54 -24.16
N ARG A 221 11.42 6.49 -24.43
CA ARG A 221 12.70 6.61 -25.15
C ARG A 221 12.47 7.09 -26.59
N ARG A 222 11.48 6.53 -27.29
CA ARG A 222 11.10 7.01 -28.63
C ARG A 222 10.61 8.47 -28.58
N TRP A 223 9.74 8.80 -27.65
CA TRP A 223 9.24 10.17 -27.47
C TRP A 223 10.37 11.19 -27.23
N LEU A 224 11.40 10.83 -26.46
CA LEU A 224 12.61 11.65 -26.31
C LEU A 224 13.38 11.78 -27.63
N LEU A 225 13.67 10.68 -28.31
CA LEU A 225 14.51 10.66 -29.52
C LEU A 225 13.81 11.27 -30.75
N ASP A 226 12.48 11.28 -30.76
CA ASP A 226 11.68 11.96 -31.79
C ASP A 226 11.68 13.49 -31.60
N SER A 227 12.20 13.99 -30.47
CA SER A 227 12.31 15.44 -30.20
C SER A 227 13.49 16.08 -30.95
N ALA A 228 13.32 17.34 -31.33
CA ALA A 228 14.30 18.04 -32.16
C ALA A 228 15.67 18.15 -31.47
N GLY A 229 16.72 17.67 -32.14
CA GLY A 229 18.10 17.74 -31.65
C GLY A 229 18.45 16.70 -30.57
N ALA A 230 17.58 15.71 -30.33
CA ALA A 230 17.94 14.54 -29.53
C ALA A 230 18.71 13.52 -30.39
N GLU A 231 19.89 13.13 -29.90
CA GLU A 231 20.66 12.01 -30.43
C GLU A 231 20.61 10.86 -29.42
N GLU A 232 21.13 9.69 -29.79
CA GLU A 232 21.18 8.51 -28.92
C GLU A 232 21.83 8.82 -27.55
N ALA A 233 22.86 9.68 -27.54
CA ALA A 233 23.53 10.13 -26.31
C ALA A 233 22.63 10.94 -25.35
N ALA A 234 21.45 11.40 -25.79
CA ALA A 234 20.48 12.08 -24.93
C ALA A 234 19.91 11.14 -23.86
N VAL A 235 19.84 9.83 -24.12
CA VAL A 235 19.27 8.85 -23.18
C VAL A 235 19.99 8.89 -21.84
N ALA A 236 21.33 8.95 -21.83
CA ALA A 236 22.13 8.98 -20.60
C ALA A 236 21.84 10.20 -19.69
N ARG A 237 21.30 11.29 -20.23
CA ARG A 237 20.95 12.51 -19.45
C ARG A 237 19.47 12.57 -19.04
N HIS A 238 18.63 11.78 -19.69
CA HIS A 238 17.18 11.83 -19.54
C HIS A 238 16.59 10.55 -18.96
N PHE A 239 17.39 9.50 -18.76
CA PHE A 239 16.95 8.26 -18.16
C PHE A 239 17.85 7.86 -16.99
N VAL A 240 17.20 7.48 -15.89
CA VAL A 240 17.83 6.78 -14.77
C VAL A 240 17.06 5.49 -14.48
N ALA A 241 17.72 4.51 -13.88
CA ALA A 241 17.13 3.20 -13.60
C ALA A 241 17.13 2.89 -12.11
N ILE A 242 16.05 2.29 -11.64
CA ILE A 242 15.96 1.64 -10.33
C ILE A 242 15.84 0.15 -10.58
N SER A 243 16.95 -0.58 -10.41
CA SER A 243 17.04 -1.99 -10.82
C SER A 243 18.24 -2.71 -10.22
N THR A 244 18.12 -4.04 -10.07
CA THR A 244 19.25 -4.92 -9.74
C THR A 244 20.04 -5.35 -10.97
N ASN A 245 19.47 -5.20 -12.18
CA ASN A 245 20.02 -5.78 -13.41
C ASN A 245 20.85 -4.77 -14.21
N ALA A 246 22.17 -4.75 -14.00
CA ALA A 246 23.06 -3.81 -14.67
C ALA A 246 23.14 -4.02 -16.20
N ASP A 247 23.09 -5.27 -16.66
CA ASP A 247 23.26 -5.62 -18.07
C ASP A 247 22.08 -5.13 -18.92
N GLU A 248 20.84 -5.35 -18.46
CA GLU A 248 19.63 -4.87 -19.15
C GLU A 248 19.53 -3.34 -19.11
N VAL A 249 19.96 -2.69 -18.02
CA VAL A 249 20.01 -1.23 -17.90
C VAL A 249 21.00 -0.64 -18.91
N ALA A 250 22.21 -1.20 -19.01
CA ALA A 250 23.20 -0.80 -19.98
C ALA A 250 22.73 -1.06 -21.42
N GLY A 251 22.10 -2.22 -21.67
CA GLY A 251 21.53 -2.58 -22.96
C GLY A 251 20.42 -1.64 -23.44
N PHE A 252 19.68 -1.01 -22.52
CA PHE A 252 18.69 0.02 -22.83
C PHE A 252 19.32 1.38 -23.22
N GLY A 253 20.59 1.60 -22.88
CA GLY A 253 21.32 2.85 -23.12
C GLY A 253 21.35 3.81 -21.93
N ILE A 254 20.99 3.34 -20.73
CA ILE A 254 21.13 4.11 -19.48
C ILE A 254 22.56 3.95 -18.97
N ASP A 255 23.16 5.06 -18.55
CA ASP A 255 24.45 5.05 -17.86
C ASP A 255 24.34 4.24 -16.56
N THR A 256 25.22 3.28 -16.35
CA THR A 256 25.18 2.44 -15.15
C THR A 256 25.50 3.23 -13.87
N GLU A 257 26.14 4.38 -13.96
CA GLU A 257 26.29 5.33 -12.84
C GLU A 257 24.94 5.93 -12.41
N ASN A 258 23.97 5.99 -13.33
CA ASN A 258 22.59 6.43 -13.12
C ASN A 258 21.64 5.28 -12.75
N ARG A 259 22.20 4.12 -12.38
CA ARG A 259 21.46 3.00 -11.80
C ARG A 259 21.50 3.07 -10.27
N PHE A 260 20.32 3.09 -9.67
CA PHE A 260 20.12 2.97 -8.23
C PHE A 260 19.67 1.54 -7.91
N GLY A 261 20.51 0.81 -7.19
CA GLY A 261 20.26 -0.58 -6.83
C GLY A 261 19.35 -0.72 -5.62
N PHE A 262 18.75 -1.89 -5.48
CA PHE A 262 18.13 -2.38 -4.25
C PHE A 262 18.25 -3.90 -4.24
N TRP A 263 17.78 -4.59 -3.20
CA TRP A 263 18.13 -5.99 -2.95
C TRP A 263 16.98 -6.97 -3.15
N ASP A 264 17.31 -8.27 -3.21
CA ASP A 264 16.34 -9.33 -3.40
C ASP A 264 15.38 -9.51 -2.21
N TRP A 265 15.85 -9.24 -0.99
CA TRP A 265 15.10 -9.23 0.27
C TRP A 265 14.13 -8.04 0.43
N VAL A 266 14.13 -7.10 -0.52
CA VAL A 266 13.12 -6.04 -0.62
C VAL A 266 11.98 -6.53 -1.51
N GLY A 267 10.83 -6.78 -0.89
CA GLY A 267 9.58 -7.10 -1.59
C GLY A 267 9.01 -5.85 -2.27
N GLY A 268 8.39 -6.00 -3.45
CA GLY A 268 7.93 -4.85 -4.24
C GLY A 268 6.95 -3.94 -3.46
N ARG A 269 5.97 -4.52 -2.76
CA ARG A 269 5.00 -3.78 -1.94
C ARG A 269 5.57 -3.18 -0.64
N TYR A 270 6.84 -3.45 -0.35
CA TYR A 270 7.62 -2.94 0.80
C TYR A 270 8.88 -2.18 0.33
N SER A 271 8.82 -1.54 -0.85
CA SER A 271 10.04 -1.00 -1.51
C SER A 271 10.15 0.53 -1.51
N LEU A 272 9.12 1.26 -1.09
CA LEU A 272 9.09 2.74 -1.14
C LEU A 272 10.31 3.39 -0.45
N ASP A 273 10.74 2.84 0.67
CA ASP A 273 11.88 3.27 1.49
C ASP A 273 13.25 2.89 0.91
N SER A 274 13.29 2.20 -0.23
CA SER A 274 14.51 1.90 -1.00
C SER A 274 14.75 2.93 -2.12
N ALA A 275 15.61 2.56 -3.09
CA ALA A 275 15.78 3.29 -4.35
C ALA A 275 14.47 3.55 -5.12
N VAL A 276 13.43 2.73 -4.93
CA VAL A 276 12.11 2.93 -5.54
C VAL A 276 11.49 4.29 -5.14
N GLY A 277 11.82 4.82 -3.96
CA GLY A 277 11.40 6.14 -3.49
C GLY A 277 12.11 7.33 -4.12
N LEU A 278 12.97 7.14 -5.13
CA LEU A 278 13.75 8.23 -5.75
C LEU A 278 12.88 9.39 -6.25
N SER A 279 11.73 9.11 -6.87
CA SER A 279 10.80 10.16 -7.32
C SER A 279 10.17 10.92 -6.16
N THR A 280 9.87 10.24 -5.05
CA THR A 280 9.42 10.87 -3.81
C THR A 280 10.52 11.76 -3.21
N MET A 281 11.76 11.27 -3.14
CA MET A 281 12.91 12.06 -2.67
C MET A 281 13.18 13.28 -3.56
N LEU A 282 13.05 13.14 -4.88
CA LEU A 282 13.13 14.26 -5.82
C LEU A 282 12.06 15.31 -5.54
N ALA A 283 10.83 14.88 -5.20
CA ALA A 283 9.72 15.77 -4.89
C ALA A 283 9.98 16.58 -3.62
N VAL A 284 10.26 15.90 -2.51
CA VAL A 284 10.27 16.51 -1.17
C VAL A 284 11.66 16.95 -0.69
N GLY A 285 12.73 16.44 -1.33
CA GLY A 285 14.12 16.64 -0.91
C GLY A 285 14.66 15.51 -0.03
N PRO A 286 15.99 15.30 -0.01
CA PRO A 286 16.62 14.23 0.78
C PRO A 286 16.31 14.29 2.28
N GLU A 287 16.25 15.48 2.85
CA GLU A 287 16.02 15.68 4.28
C GLU A 287 14.60 15.22 4.68
N ALA A 288 13.60 15.61 3.90
CA ALA A 288 12.21 15.17 4.12
C ALA A 288 12.04 13.67 3.88
N PHE A 289 12.75 13.08 2.91
CA PHE A 289 12.75 11.63 2.72
C PHE A 289 13.40 10.91 3.91
N GLY A 290 14.49 11.46 4.46
CA GLY A 290 15.11 10.96 5.69
C GLY A 290 14.16 10.97 6.88
N GLU A 291 13.34 12.02 7.03
CA GLU A 291 12.30 12.08 8.07
C GLU A 291 11.23 11.00 7.89
N LEU A 292 10.86 10.67 6.65
CA LEU A 292 9.96 9.54 6.35
C LEU A 292 10.55 8.22 6.83
N LEU A 293 11.82 7.95 6.49
CA LEU A 293 12.52 6.75 6.96
C LEU A 293 12.61 6.72 8.50
N ALA A 294 12.89 7.86 9.13
CA ALA A 294 12.97 7.95 10.58
C ALA A 294 11.63 7.61 11.26
N GLY A 295 10.50 8.08 10.73
CA GLY A 295 9.18 7.72 11.25
C GLY A 295 8.84 6.24 11.09
N MET A 296 9.24 5.63 9.98
CA MET A 296 9.13 4.18 9.80
C MET A 296 9.97 3.41 10.83
N HIS A 297 11.21 3.86 11.05
CA HIS A 297 12.12 3.23 12.01
C HIS A 297 11.65 3.36 13.47
N GLU A 298 11.09 4.51 13.86
CA GLU A 298 10.48 4.67 15.19
C GLU A 298 9.39 3.64 15.44
N LEU A 299 8.60 3.34 14.41
CA LEU A 299 7.56 2.34 14.52
C LEU A 299 8.09 0.89 14.45
N ASP A 300 9.19 0.65 13.76
CA ASP A 300 9.91 -0.63 13.81
C ASP A 300 10.36 -0.96 15.22
N LEU A 301 11.00 0.02 15.90
CA LEU A 301 11.45 -0.12 17.28
C LEU A 301 10.25 -0.39 18.20
N HIS A 302 9.16 0.36 18.04
CA HIS A 302 7.94 0.10 18.80
C HIS A 302 7.41 -1.32 18.58
N PHE A 303 7.28 -1.77 17.34
CA PHE A 303 6.79 -3.12 17.03
C PHE A 303 7.70 -4.21 17.62
N ARG A 304 9.00 -3.98 17.62
CA ARG A 304 10.00 -4.93 18.13
C ARG A 304 10.04 -4.98 19.65
N GLU A 305 9.97 -3.84 20.32
CA GLU A 305 10.33 -3.71 21.74
C GLU A 305 9.15 -3.53 22.68
N ALA A 306 8.01 -3.00 22.21
CA ALA A 306 6.88 -2.70 23.09
C ALA A 306 6.26 -3.98 23.68
N PRO A 307 5.81 -3.94 24.96
CA PRO A 307 4.99 -5.01 25.55
C PRO A 307 3.79 -5.31 24.67
N ALA A 308 3.41 -6.59 24.56
CA ALA A 308 2.43 -7.05 23.58
C ALA A 308 1.07 -6.34 23.72
N GLU A 309 0.63 -6.09 24.95
CA GLU A 309 -0.59 -5.37 25.31
C GLU A 309 -0.54 -3.85 25.03
N ARG A 310 0.64 -3.31 24.73
CA ARG A 310 0.86 -1.91 24.30
C ARG A 310 1.46 -1.82 22.89
N ASN A 311 1.44 -2.91 22.14
CA ASN A 311 2.03 -2.97 20.81
C ASN A 311 0.96 -2.71 19.73
N LEU A 312 0.81 -1.45 19.31
CA LEU A 312 -0.20 -1.01 18.35
C LEU A 312 -0.32 -1.88 17.06
N PRO A 313 0.73 -2.12 16.25
CA PRO A 313 0.62 -2.97 15.06
C PRO A 313 0.20 -4.41 15.39
N LEU A 314 0.69 -4.98 16.49
CA LEU A 314 0.26 -6.31 16.97
C LEU A 314 -1.24 -6.32 17.29
N LEU A 315 -1.72 -5.34 18.06
CA LEU A 315 -3.13 -5.24 18.43
C LEU A 315 -4.03 -5.04 17.21
N MET A 316 -3.64 -4.17 16.26
CA MET A 316 -4.39 -3.96 15.03
C MET A 316 -4.43 -5.23 14.17
N GLY A 317 -3.32 -5.96 14.06
CA GLY A 317 -3.28 -7.24 13.34
C GLY A 317 -4.17 -8.30 13.99
N LEU A 318 -4.19 -8.37 15.33
CA LEU A 318 -5.06 -9.27 16.07
C LEU A 318 -6.54 -8.89 15.98
N LEU A 319 -6.87 -7.60 15.93
CA LEU A 319 -8.23 -7.14 15.66
C LEU A 319 -8.68 -7.56 14.25
N ALA A 320 -7.81 -7.49 13.25
CA ALA A 320 -8.13 -7.97 11.91
C ALA A 320 -8.43 -9.49 11.90
N VAL A 321 -7.63 -10.30 12.61
CA VAL A 321 -7.90 -11.73 12.81
C VAL A 321 -9.23 -11.95 13.55
N TRP A 322 -9.48 -11.19 14.62
CA TRP A 322 -10.74 -11.25 15.38
C TRP A 322 -11.96 -11.06 14.46
N TYR A 323 -11.96 -9.96 13.70
CA TYR A 323 -13.08 -9.66 12.82
C TYR A 323 -13.21 -10.64 11.65
N GLY A 324 -12.11 -11.06 11.05
CA GLY A 324 -12.11 -11.97 9.90
C GLY A 324 -12.55 -13.39 10.27
N ASP A 325 -11.87 -13.99 11.25
CA ASP A 325 -12.02 -15.41 11.56
C ASP A 325 -13.18 -15.72 12.51
N PHE A 326 -13.54 -14.79 13.40
CA PHE A 326 -14.56 -15.03 14.43
C PHE A 326 -15.84 -14.21 14.22
N LEU A 327 -15.77 -13.02 13.62
CA LEU A 327 -16.97 -12.25 13.22
C LEU A 327 -17.31 -12.35 11.74
N GLY A 328 -16.51 -13.04 10.94
CA GLY A 328 -16.79 -13.31 9.53
C GLY A 328 -16.69 -12.08 8.61
N ALA A 329 -16.01 -11.01 9.03
CA ALA A 329 -15.81 -9.82 8.22
C ALA A 329 -14.90 -10.14 7.02
N GLN A 330 -15.44 -10.03 5.81
CA GLN A 330 -14.70 -10.31 4.57
C GLN A 330 -14.02 -9.07 3.98
N THR A 331 -14.35 -7.89 4.49
CA THR A 331 -13.79 -6.61 4.02
C THR A 331 -13.39 -5.74 5.20
N ALA A 332 -12.50 -4.79 4.95
CA ALA A 332 -12.12 -3.74 5.90
C ALA A 332 -11.93 -2.43 5.14
N ALA A 333 -12.38 -1.32 5.73
CA ALA A 333 -12.26 0.00 5.11
C ALA A 333 -11.14 0.83 5.73
N VAL A 334 -10.36 1.54 4.91
CA VAL A 334 -9.42 2.57 5.37
C VAL A 334 -9.87 3.92 4.84
N LEU A 335 -10.19 4.83 5.74
CA LEU A 335 -10.96 6.05 5.48
C LEU A 335 -10.16 7.27 5.98
N PRO A 336 -9.18 7.77 5.19
CA PRO A 336 -8.41 8.93 5.59
C PRO A 336 -9.20 10.23 5.41
N TYR A 337 -9.39 11.00 6.47
CA TYR A 337 -9.93 12.36 6.44
C TYR A 337 -8.79 13.34 6.15
N GLU A 338 -8.13 13.10 5.03
CA GLU A 338 -7.03 13.89 4.48
C GLU A 338 -6.98 13.65 2.98
N GLN A 339 -7.22 14.70 2.20
CA GLN A 339 -7.30 14.60 0.74
C GLN A 339 -5.96 14.21 0.11
N TYR A 340 -4.83 14.59 0.70
CA TYR A 340 -3.53 14.16 0.23
C TYR A 340 -3.32 12.64 0.35
N LEU A 341 -4.06 11.95 1.22
CA LEU A 341 -4.01 10.49 1.37
C LEU A 341 -4.97 9.73 0.44
N HIS A 342 -5.46 10.34 -0.65
CA HIS A 342 -6.38 9.67 -1.60
C HIS A 342 -5.85 8.39 -2.23
N ARG A 343 -4.53 8.22 -2.34
CA ARG A 343 -3.90 6.98 -2.81
C ARG A 343 -3.53 6.01 -1.69
N PHE A 344 -3.70 6.38 -0.43
CA PHE A 344 -3.32 5.52 0.70
C PHE A 344 -4.12 4.21 0.76
N PRO A 345 -5.46 4.19 0.58
CA PRO A 345 -6.19 2.93 0.50
C PRO A 345 -5.71 2.01 -0.64
N ALA A 346 -5.41 2.57 -1.82
CA ALA A 346 -4.90 1.80 -2.96
C ALA A 346 -3.48 1.25 -2.73
N TYR A 347 -2.63 1.97 -2.01
CA TYR A 347 -1.33 1.46 -1.56
C TYR A 347 -1.51 0.28 -0.59
N LEU A 348 -2.38 0.45 0.42
CA LEU A 348 -2.66 -0.59 1.42
C LEU A 348 -3.35 -1.83 0.83
N GLN A 349 -4.12 -1.69 -0.25
CA GLN A 349 -4.67 -2.81 -1.00
C GLN A 349 -3.57 -3.78 -1.44
N GLN A 350 -2.52 -3.26 -2.08
CA GLN A 350 -1.42 -4.11 -2.50
C GLN A 350 -0.68 -4.67 -1.28
N LEU A 351 -0.35 -3.82 -0.29
CA LEU A 351 0.37 -4.24 0.90
C LEU A 351 -0.32 -5.40 1.63
N SER A 352 -1.63 -5.30 1.85
CA SER A 352 -2.39 -6.31 2.60
C SER A 352 -2.78 -7.51 1.73
N MET A 353 -3.43 -7.28 0.59
CA MET A 353 -4.06 -8.35 -0.18
C MET A 353 -3.03 -9.20 -0.94
N GLU A 354 -1.95 -8.62 -1.44
CA GLU A 354 -0.89 -9.38 -2.10
C GLU A 354 -0.01 -10.15 -1.08
N SER A 355 0.16 -9.61 0.13
CA SER A 355 0.84 -10.32 1.22
C SER A 355 0.02 -11.48 1.76
N ASN A 356 -1.22 -11.20 2.18
CA ASN A 356 -2.00 -12.10 3.02
C ASN A 356 -3.16 -12.79 2.30
N GLY A 357 -3.43 -12.48 1.02
CA GLY A 357 -4.41 -13.16 0.18
C GLY A 357 -3.95 -14.56 -0.23
N LYS A 358 -3.71 -15.42 0.76
CA LYS A 358 -3.07 -16.74 0.62
C LYS A 358 -4.02 -17.83 1.09
N ARG A 359 -3.79 -19.03 0.57
CA ARG A 359 -4.60 -20.23 0.88
C ARG A 359 -3.77 -21.44 1.32
N VAL A 360 -2.46 -21.26 1.49
CA VAL A 360 -1.50 -22.31 1.86
C VAL A 360 -0.61 -21.77 2.98
N THR A 361 -0.44 -22.57 4.03
CA THR A 361 0.45 -22.26 5.16
C THR A 361 1.92 -22.44 4.78
N LEU A 362 2.82 -21.97 5.64
CA LEU A 362 4.26 -22.21 5.51
C LEU A 362 4.64 -23.70 5.53
N ALA A 363 3.78 -24.56 6.08
CA ALA A 363 3.97 -26.01 6.06
C ALA A 363 3.55 -26.66 4.72
N GLY A 364 3.01 -25.87 3.77
CA GLY A 364 2.50 -26.37 2.50
C GLY A 364 1.07 -26.94 2.58
N GLU A 365 0.36 -26.70 3.69
CA GLU A 365 -1.00 -27.22 3.91
C GLU A 365 -2.05 -26.17 3.51
N PRO A 366 -3.16 -26.55 2.85
CA PRO A 366 -4.29 -25.66 2.63
C PRO A 366 -4.91 -25.13 3.93
N VAL A 367 -5.30 -23.85 3.96
CA VAL A 367 -5.98 -23.25 5.12
C VAL A 367 -7.46 -23.68 5.19
N GLU A 368 -8.01 -23.71 6.41
CA GLU A 368 -9.43 -24.03 6.72
C GLU A 368 -10.11 -22.87 7.48
N TYR A 369 -9.58 -21.66 7.31
CA TYR A 369 -9.97 -20.40 7.96
C TYR A 369 -9.80 -19.25 6.95
N GLN A 370 -10.27 -18.04 7.30
CA GLN A 370 -10.12 -16.88 6.42
C GLN A 370 -8.69 -16.33 6.52
N THR A 371 -8.21 -15.69 5.47
CA THR A 371 -6.95 -14.93 5.52
C THR A 371 -7.25 -13.44 5.32
N ALA A 372 -6.56 -12.74 4.41
CA ALA A 372 -6.77 -11.30 4.23
C ALA A 372 -8.22 -10.95 3.90
N ALA A 373 -8.76 -9.94 4.59
CA ALA A 373 -9.95 -9.24 4.15
C ALA A 373 -9.67 -8.41 2.89
N ILE A 374 -10.71 -8.13 2.11
CA ILE A 374 -10.64 -7.17 1.02
C ILE A 374 -10.51 -5.77 1.63
N LEU A 375 -9.37 -5.12 1.40
CA LEU A 375 -9.14 -3.75 1.85
C LEU A 375 -9.63 -2.76 0.78
N TRP A 376 -10.33 -1.73 1.20
CA TRP A 376 -10.83 -0.70 0.29
C TRP A 376 -11.06 0.63 1.02
N GLY A 377 -11.35 1.69 0.29
CA GLY A 377 -11.71 2.97 0.90
C GLY A 377 -11.44 4.16 -0.01
N GLU A 378 -11.93 5.31 0.43
CA GLU A 378 -11.76 6.62 -0.20
C GLU A 378 -11.62 7.67 0.91
N PRO A 379 -11.01 8.84 0.63
CA PRO A 379 -10.94 9.90 1.61
C PRO A 379 -12.29 10.34 2.15
N GLY A 380 -12.32 10.67 3.45
CA GLY A 380 -13.36 11.51 4.02
C GLY A 380 -13.22 12.95 3.51
N THR A 381 -14.31 13.66 3.22
CA THR A 381 -15.71 13.28 3.39
C THR A 381 -16.33 12.61 2.15
N ASN A 382 -15.58 12.45 1.05
CA ASN A 382 -16.09 11.91 -0.21
C ASN A 382 -16.72 10.51 -0.04
N GLY A 383 -16.06 9.64 0.73
CA GLY A 383 -16.59 8.32 1.06
C GLY A 383 -17.97 8.38 1.74
N GLN A 384 -18.20 9.39 2.60
CA GLN A 384 -19.49 9.59 3.27
C GLN A 384 -20.63 9.78 2.29
N HIS A 385 -20.37 10.48 1.20
CA HIS A 385 -21.33 10.77 0.14
C HIS A 385 -21.31 9.74 -1.00
N SER A 386 -20.64 8.61 -0.80
CA SER A 386 -20.54 7.53 -1.78
C SER A 386 -21.13 6.22 -1.24
N PHE A 387 -20.51 5.65 -0.20
CA PHE A 387 -20.81 4.29 0.25
C PHE A 387 -21.15 4.17 1.74
N PHE A 388 -21.14 5.27 2.51
CA PHE A 388 -21.42 5.19 3.95
C PHE A 388 -22.85 4.76 4.28
N GLN A 389 -23.79 4.88 3.33
CA GLN A 389 -25.11 4.25 3.46
C GLN A 389 -25.00 2.74 3.75
N LEU A 390 -24.13 2.04 3.01
CA LEU A 390 -23.87 0.62 3.23
C LEU A 390 -23.11 0.39 4.54
N LEU A 391 -22.18 1.28 4.89
CA LEU A 391 -21.49 1.21 6.18
C LEU A 391 -22.46 1.29 7.35
N HIS A 392 -23.46 2.16 7.32
CA HIS A 392 -24.37 2.41 8.44
C HIS A 392 -25.57 1.45 8.52
N GLN A 393 -26.19 1.15 7.39
CA GLN A 393 -27.46 0.40 7.34
C GLN A 393 -27.39 -0.85 6.45
N GLY A 394 -26.21 -1.19 5.93
CA GLY A 394 -25.99 -2.45 5.22
C GLY A 394 -26.15 -3.67 6.14
N THR A 395 -26.30 -4.84 5.55
CA THR A 395 -26.63 -6.08 6.27
C THR A 395 -25.42 -6.80 6.88
N GLN A 396 -24.20 -6.36 6.57
CA GLN A 396 -22.96 -6.94 7.09
C GLN A 396 -22.11 -5.81 7.70
N PRO A 397 -21.70 -5.90 8.97
CA PRO A 397 -20.72 -4.99 9.53
C PRO A 397 -19.32 -5.35 9.04
N PHE A 398 -18.44 -4.37 8.96
CA PHE A 398 -17.02 -4.59 8.71
C PHE A 398 -16.20 -3.50 9.40
N PRO A 399 -14.97 -3.83 9.83
CA PRO A 399 -14.10 -2.88 10.54
C PRO A 399 -13.64 -1.74 9.63
N CYS A 400 -13.50 -0.57 10.25
CA CYS A 400 -13.06 0.65 9.57
C CYS A 400 -11.91 1.32 10.33
N ASP A 401 -10.85 1.67 9.63
CA ASP A 401 -9.78 2.53 10.15
C ASP A 401 -10.02 3.96 9.66
N PHE A 402 -10.28 4.87 10.59
CA PHE A 402 -10.39 6.30 10.35
C PHE A 402 -9.05 6.95 10.64
N ILE A 403 -8.50 7.70 9.67
CA ILE A 403 -7.22 8.37 9.81
C ILE A 403 -7.44 9.87 9.70
N GLY A 404 -6.96 10.66 10.65
CA GLY A 404 -7.09 12.11 10.65
C GLY A 404 -5.87 12.81 11.23
N PHE A 405 -5.84 14.13 11.10
CA PHE A 405 -4.76 14.97 11.62
C PHE A 405 -5.33 16.16 12.38
N LEU A 406 -4.72 16.53 13.50
CA LEU A 406 -5.16 17.65 14.33
C LEU A 406 -4.90 19.02 13.68
N GLU A 407 -3.87 19.11 12.84
CA GLU A 407 -3.51 20.30 12.08
C GLU A 407 -3.52 20.03 10.58
N THR A 408 -4.10 20.96 9.82
CA THR A 408 -4.07 20.97 8.36
C THR A 408 -2.80 21.60 7.81
N ALA A 409 -2.29 21.05 6.70
CA ALA A 409 -1.26 21.71 5.90
C ALA A 409 -1.78 22.95 5.15
N ASN A 410 -3.10 23.11 5.00
CA ASN A 410 -3.74 24.17 4.22
C ASN A 410 -4.86 24.84 5.05
N PRO A 411 -4.55 25.82 5.91
CA PRO A 411 -5.56 26.50 6.72
C PRO A 411 -6.46 27.39 5.84
N VAL A 412 -7.69 26.95 5.61
CA VAL A 412 -8.72 27.69 4.86
C VAL A 412 -10.00 27.77 5.69
N GLY A 413 -10.24 28.93 6.32
CA GLY A 413 -11.42 29.14 7.16
C GLY A 413 -11.54 28.09 8.28
N ASP A 414 -12.76 27.59 8.48
CA ASP A 414 -13.13 26.55 9.45
C ASP A 414 -13.20 25.14 8.83
N GLN A 415 -12.72 24.96 7.59
CA GLN A 415 -12.90 23.71 6.84
C GLN A 415 -12.28 22.50 7.55
N HIS A 416 -11.16 22.69 8.25
CA HIS A 416 -10.50 21.60 8.95
C HIS A 416 -11.30 21.15 10.19
N ASP A 417 -11.89 22.08 10.93
CA ASP A 417 -12.77 21.74 12.06
C ASP A 417 -14.01 21.00 11.59
N LEU A 418 -14.61 21.42 10.45
CA LEU A 418 -15.73 20.71 9.83
C LEU A 418 -15.34 19.30 9.38
N LEU A 419 -14.12 19.11 8.87
CA LEU A 419 -13.59 17.79 8.49
C LEU A 419 -13.44 16.88 9.72
N LEU A 420 -12.84 17.38 10.80
CA LEU A 420 -12.65 16.61 12.04
C LEU A 420 -13.97 16.33 12.76
N ALA A 421 -14.90 17.28 12.78
CA ALA A 421 -16.25 17.05 13.29
C ALA A 421 -16.92 15.87 12.59
N ASN A 422 -16.74 15.77 11.27
CA ASN A 422 -17.23 14.65 10.48
C ASN A 422 -16.51 13.33 10.80
N LEU A 423 -15.18 13.33 10.96
CA LEU A 423 -14.45 12.12 11.38
C LEU A 423 -14.98 11.60 12.72
N PHE A 424 -15.07 12.48 13.72
CA PHE A 424 -15.51 12.10 15.07
C PHE A 424 -16.97 11.60 15.06
N ALA A 425 -17.87 12.36 14.43
CA ALA A 425 -19.29 12.00 14.34
C ALA A 425 -19.53 10.67 13.62
N GLN A 426 -18.75 10.36 12.57
CA GLN A 426 -18.93 9.10 11.85
C GLN A 426 -18.53 7.89 12.69
N THR A 427 -17.41 7.96 13.42
CA THR A 427 -16.98 6.87 14.31
C THR A 427 -17.95 6.67 15.47
N GLU A 428 -18.52 7.76 16.01
CA GLU A 428 -19.56 7.72 17.04
C GLU A 428 -20.85 7.08 16.50
N ALA A 429 -21.33 7.53 15.34
CA ALA A 429 -22.56 7.03 14.72
C ALA A 429 -22.46 5.54 14.35
N LEU A 430 -21.31 5.08 13.85
CA LEU A 430 -21.07 3.67 13.56
C LEU A 430 -21.10 2.82 14.84
N ALA A 431 -20.47 3.29 15.91
CA ALA A 431 -20.39 2.55 17.16
C ALA A 431 -21.76 2.44 17.84
N PHE A 432 -22.50 3.54 17.94
CA PHE A 432 -23.68 3.62 18.80
C PHE A 432 -25.01 3.59 18.06
N GLY A 433 -25.04 3.94 16.77
CA GLY A 433 -26.29 3.98 16.02
C GLY A 433 -27.35 4.86 16.65
N LYS A 434 -28.62 4.57 16.34
CA LYS A 434 -29.77 5.34 16.78
C LYS A 434 -31.01 4.44 16.83
N THR A 435 -31.61 4.29 18.00
CA THR A 435 -32.69 3.32 18.24
C THR A 435 -34.04 3.81 17.70
N ALA A 436 -35.01 2.90 17.57
CA ALA A 436 -36.36 3.25 17.15
C ALA A 436 -37.03 4.22 18.15
N GLU A 437 -36.76 4.07 19.46
CA GLU A 437 -37.25 4.98 20.50
C GLU A 437 -36.67 6.38 20.35
N GLU A 438 -35.36 6.49 20.09
CA GLU A 438 -34.68 7.77 19.85
C GLU A 438 -35.27 8.46 18.61
N ILE A 439 -35.52 7.71 17.53
CA ILE A 439 -36.16 8.24 16.32
C ILE A 439 -37.60 8.70 16.57
N ARG A 440 -38.40 7.95 17.35
CA ARG A 440 -39.76 8.36 17.72
C ARG A 440 -39.76 9.62 18.57
N ALA A 441 -38.80 9.77 19.49
CA ALA A 441 -38.67 10.94 20.36
C ALA A 441 -38.42 12.24 19.57
N GLU A 442 -37.86 12.15 18.36
CA GLU A 442 -37.65 13.30 17.46
C GLU A 442 -38.92 13.70 16.67
N GLY A 443 -40.03 12.98 16.86
CA GLY A 443 -41.29 13.25 16.17
C GLY A 443 -41.32 12.74 14.72
N ILE A 444 -40.43 11.82 14.36
CA ILE A 444 -40.44 11.17 13.05
C ILE A 444 -41.71 10.33 12.89
N PRO A 445 -42.44 10.42 11.75
CA PRO A 445 -43.63 9.61 11.53
C PRO A 445 -43.36 8.11 11.64
N GLU A 446 -44.23 7.34 12.32
CA GLU A 446 -44.01 5.91 12.60
C GLU A 446 -43.62 5.08 11.36
N ARG A 447 -44.21 5.40 10.20
CA ARG A 447 -43.92 4.74 8.91
C ARG A 447 -42.46 4.89 8.42
N LEU A 448 -41.70 5.83 8.99
CA LEU A 448 -40.31 6.13 8.66
C LEU A 448 -39.33 5.67 9.75
N VAL A 449 -39.82 5.24 10.93
CA VAL A 449 -38.98 4.92 12.09
C VAL A 449 -37.99 3.82 11.72
N ALA A 450 -38.47 2.71 11.16
CA ALA A 450 -37.61 1.58 10.80
C ALA A 450 -36.54 1.94 9.76
N GLN A 451 -36.83 2.83 8.81
CA GLN A 451 -35.88 3.28 7.79
C GLN A 451 -34.84 4.27 8.34
N GLN A 452 -35.14 4.96 9.44
CA GLN A 452 -34.23 5.91 10.09
C GLN A 452 -33.55 5.34 11.33
N THR A 453 -33.84 4.09 11.72
CA THR A 453 -33.08 3.37 12.74
C THR A 453 -31.68 3.07 12.20
N PHE A 454 -30.67 3.31 13.04
CA PHE A 454 -29.28 2.94 12.77
C PHE A 454 -28.90 1.84 13.76
N PRO A 455 -28.56 0.62 13.31
CA PRO A 455 -28.30 -0.49 14.21
C PRO A 455 -27.06 -0.28 15.09
N GLY A 456 -26.14 0.61 14.72
CA GLY A 456 -24.88 0.79 15.43
C GLY A 456 -24.04 -0.48 15.41
N ASN A 457 -23.24 -0.66 16.46
CA ASN A 457 -22.39 -1.83 16.70
C ASN A 457 -21.40 -2.13 15.56
N ARG A 458 -20.97 -1.09 14.83
CA ARG A 458 -20.03 -1.20 13.71
C ARG A 458 -18.66 -0.71 14.16
N PRO A 459 -17.65 -1.58 14.15
CA PRO A 459 -16.38 -1.29 14.80
C PRO A 459 -15.53 -0.31 14.01
N SER A 460 -14.79 0.54 14.73
CA SER A 460 -13.78 1.39 14.13
C SER A 460 -12.55 1.58 15.02
N THR A 461 -11.41 1.78 14.35
CA THR A 461 -10.17 2.29 14.94
C THR A 461 -9.99 3.73 14.46
N THR A 462 -9.61 4.63 15.35
CA THR A 462 -9.31 6.03 15.00
C THR A 462 -7.84 6.31 15.22
N LEU A 463 -7.13 6.69 14.15
CA LEU A 463 -5.73 7.08 14.15
C LEU A 463 -5.63 8.59 13.93
N LEU A 464 -5.14 9.34 14.92
CA LEU A 464 -4.93 10.78 14.82
C LEU A 464 -3.44 11.10 14.89
N GLY A 465 -2.90 11.69 13.83
CA GLY A 465 -1.59 12.34 13.87
C GLY A 465 -1.71 13.81 14.27
N HIS A 466 -0.61 14.44 14.69
CA HIS A 466 -0.61 15.89 14.89
C HIS A 466 -0.80 16.64 13.56
N ARG A 467 -0.05 16.24 12.52
CA ARG A 467 -0.14 16.78 11.16
C ARG A 467 0.31 15.73 10.17
N LEU A 468 -0.12 15.82 8.91
CA LEU A 468 0.50 15.01 7.85
C LEU A 468 1.85 15.61 7.47
N ASP A 469 2.94 14.93 7.83
CA ASP A 469 4.31 15.25 7.45
C ASP A 469 5.08 13.96 7.08
N PRO A 470 6.33 14.04 6.57
CA PRO A 470 7.04 12.85 6.12
C PRO A 470 7.19 11.79 7.21
N ARG A 471 7.54 12.20 8.44
CA ARG A 471 7.72 11.31 9.58
C ARG A 471 6.42 10.60 9.96
N THR A 472 5.32 11.34 10.06
CA THR A 472 4.01 10.77 10.38
C THR A 472 3.52 9.82 9.29
N LEU A 473 3.75 10.16 8.00
CA LEU A 473 3.44 9.25 6.90
C LEU A 473 4.27 7.96 6.98
N GLY A 474 5.56 8.06 7.29
CA GLY A 474 6.43 6.90 7.50
C GLY A 474 5.92 6.00 8.61
N ALA A 475 5.58 6.57 9.77
CA ALA A 475 5.00 5.82 10.88
C ALA A 475 3.68 5.12 10.50
N LEU A 476 2.79 5.78 9.76
CA LEU A 476 1.55 5.17 9.28
C LEU A 476 1.81 3.99 8.32
N ILE A 477 2.78 4.10 7.41
CA ILE A 477 3.11 3.02 6.48
C ILE A 477 3.62 1.79 7.26
N ALA A 478 4.63 1.99 8.11
CA ALA A 478 5.21 0.91 8.92
C ALA A 478 4.16 0.25 9.83
N LEU A 479 3.12 0.99 10.24
CA LEU A 479 2.05 0.48 11.10
C LEU A 479 1.25 -0.59 10.39
N TYR A 480 0.90 -0.32 9.13
CA TYR A 480 0.20 -1.30 8.32
C TYR A 480 1.12 -2.44 7.88
N GLU A 481 2.42 -2.19 7.63
CA GLU A 481 3.38 -3.27 7.32
C GLU A 481 3.45 -4.30 8.45
N HIS A 482 3.56 -3.85 9.70
CA HIS A 482 3.66 -4.73 10.87
C HIS A 482 2.31 -5.32 11.30
N SER A 483 1.19 -4.62 11.06
CA SER A 483 -0.14 -5.20 11.22
C SER A 483 -0.38 -6.35 10.23
N VAL A 484 0.00 -6.18 8.96
CA VAL A 484 -0.06 -7.23 7.93
C VAL A 484 0.85 -8.40 8.29
N PHE A 485 2.07 -8.12 8.77
CA PHE A 485 2.97 -9.16 9.27
C PHE A 485 2.36 -9.95 10.43
N THR A 486 1.76 -9.28 11.41
CA THR A 486 1.12 -9.91 12.57
C THR A 486 0.02 -10.88 12.14
N GLN A 487 -0.85 -10.46 11.22
CA GLN A 487 -1.90 -11.31 10.67
C GLN A 487 -1.32 -12.57 10.01
N ALA A 488 -0.30 -12.40 9.17
CA ALA A 488 0.38 -13.51 8.49
C ALA A 488 1.09 -14.46 9.46
N ALA A 489 1.63 -13.89 10.55
CA ALA A 489 2.25 -14.63 11.63
C ALA A 489 1.22 -15.54 12.31
N VAL A 490 0.05 -15.01 12.69
CA VAL A 490 -1.05 -15.80 13.27
C VAL A 490 -1.55 -16.88 12.31
N TRP A 491 -1.82 -16.52 11.05
CA TRP A 491 -2.30 -17.46 10.03
C TRP A 491 -1.24 -18.44 9.53
N GLN A 492 0.00 -18.35 10.00
CA GLN A 492 1.08 -19.25 9.57
C GLN A 492 1.27 -19.28 8.04
N ILE A 493 1.05 -18.14 7.37
CA ILE A 493 1.25 -17.99 5.91
C ILE A 493 2.54 -17.20 5.60
N ASN A 494 2.93 -17.20 4.33
CA ASN A 494 4.03 -16.38 3.84
C ASN A 494 3.53 -15.01 3.33
N PRO A 495 3.80 -13.89 4.03
CA PRO A 495 3.39 -12.57 3.56
C PRO A 495 4.31 -12.00 2.48
N PHE A 496 5.42 -12.66 2.14
CA PHE A 496 6.49 -12.07 1.33
C PHE A 496 6.56 -12.58 -0.12
N ASP A 497 5.89 -13.69 -0.42
CA ASP A 497 5.75 -14.21 -1.80
C ASP A 497 4.49 -13.68 -2.52
N GLN A 498 4.35 -13.99 -3.81
CA GLN A 498 3.18 -13.64 -4.62
C GLN A 498 2.95 -14.60 -5.81
N TRP A 499 3.05 -15.92 -5.61
CA TRP A 499 2.93 -16.91 -6.70
C TRP A 499 1.65 -16.82 -7.55
N GLY A 500 0.57 -16.28 -6.98
CA GLY A 500 -0.73 -16.12 -7.64
C GLY A 500 -0.71 -15.26 -8.91
N VAL A 501 0.30 -14.41 -9.13
CA VAL A 501 0.36 -13.52 -10.30
C VAL A 501 0.97 -14.18 -11.54
N GLU A 502 1.66 -15.31 -11.40
CA GLU A 502 2.50 -15.88 -12.47
C GLU A 502 1.67 -16.52 -13.60
N LEU A 503 0.57 -17.19 -13.27
CA LEU A 503 -0.29 -17.83 -14.28
C LEU A 503 -0.84 -16.81 -15.28
N GLY A 504 -1.30 -15.66 -14.78
CA GLY A 504 -1.81 -14.57 -15.62
C GLY A 504 -0.75 -14.04 -16.59
N LYS A 505 0.49 -13.83 -16.11
CA LYS A 505 1.62 -13.38 -16.95
C LYS A 505 1.95 -14.37 -18.06
N GLN A 506 1.99 -15.67 -17.74
CA GLN A 506 2.28 -16.72 -18.72
C GLN A 506 1.21 -16.79 -19.81
N LEU A 507 -0.07 -16.78 -19.42
CA LEU A 507 -1.20 -16.79 -20.36
C LEU A 507 -1.22 -15.53 -21.22
N ALA A 508 -1.00 -14.35 -20.63
CA ALA A 508 -0.96 -13.08 -21.35
C ALA A 508 0.16 -13.05 -22.40
N LYS A 509 1.37 -13.55 -22.07
CA LYS A 509 2.49 -13.63 -23.02
C LYS A 509 2.14 -14.50 -24.23
N ARG A 510 1.52 -15.66 -24.00
CA ARG A 510 1.07 -16.56 -25.07
C ARG A 510 -0.01 -15.88 -25.94
N ILE A 511 -1.05 -15.32 -25.32
CA ILE A 511 -2.15 -14.67 -26.03
C ILE A 511 -1.66 -13.44 -26.81
N ALA A 512 -0.71 -12.66 -26.27
CA ALA A 512 -0.13 -11.53 -26.98
C ALA A 512 0.52 -11.97 -28.30
N ALA A 513 1.30 -13.06 -28.30
CA ALA A 513 1.90 -13.62 -29.50
C ALA A 513 0.84 -14.07 -30.53
N GLU A 514 -0.22 -14.75 -30.07
CA GLU A 514 -1.33 -15.18 -30.92
C GLU A 514 -2.11 -13.98 -31.50
N LEU A 515 -2.28 -12.90 -30.74
CA LEU A 515 -2.94 -11.67 -31.20
C LEU A 515 -2.13 -10.92 -32.25
N THR A 516 -0.79 -11.00 -32.20
CA THR A 516 0.13 -10.33 -33.13
C THR A 516 0.63 -11.19 -34.27
N ALA A 517 0.36 -12.50 -34.25
CA ALA A 517 0.80 -13.42 -35.30
C ALA A 517 0.32 -12.96 -36.68
N GLU A 518 1.21 -12.95 -37.66
CA GLU A 518 0.88 -12.54 -39.04
C GLU A 518 -0.16 -13.48 -39.67
N GLN A 519 0.05 -14.79 -39.52
CA GLN A 519 -0.88 -15.82 -39.95
C GLN A 519 -1.88 -16.17 -38.85
N GLU A 520 -3.01 -16.76 -39.21
CA GLU A 520 -3.99 -17.25 -38.23
C GLU A 520 -3.38 -18.40 -37.43
N PRO A 521 -3.20 -18.25 -36.11
CA PRO A 521 -2.59 -19.28 -35.28
C PRO A 521 -3.63 -20.37 -34.95
N GLU A 522 -3.15 -21.60 -34.70
CA GLU A 522 -3.96 -22.61 -34.05
C GLU A 522 -4.13 -22.26 -32.57
N LEU A 523 -5.37 -22.12 -32.11
CA LEU A 523 -5.68 -21.73 -30.74
C LEU A 523 -6.07 -22.96 -29.90
N SER A 524 -5.44 -23.12 -28.74
CA SER A 524 -5.69 -24.23 -27.81
C SER A 524 -6.18 -23.75 -26.43
N HIS A 525 -7.00 -22.70 -26.41
CA HIS A 525 -7.69 -22.24 -25.18
C HIS A 525 -9.12 -22.76 -25.13
N ASP A 526 -9.86 -22.40 -24.09
CA ASP A 526 -11.29 -22.61 -24.02
C ASP A 526 -12.05 -21.83 -25.13
N ALA A 527 -13.29 -22.24 -25.39
CA ALA A 527 -14.09 -21.69 -26.48
C ALA A 527 -14.35 -20.17 -26.35
N SER A 528 -14.42 -19.64 -25.12
CA SER A 528 -14.61 -18.20 -24.90
C SER A 528 -13.36 -17.43 -25.29
N THR A 529 -12.19 -17.83 -24.77
CA THR A 529 -10.91 -17.18 -25.06
C THR A 529 -10.58 -17.22 -26.55
N ASN A 530 -10.77 -18.36 -27.21
CA ASN A 530 -10.56 -18.48 -28.66
C ASN A 530 -11.43 -17.50 -29.46
N ARG A 531 -12.70 -17.35 -29.08
CA ARG A 531 -13.63 -16.43 -29.74
C ARG A 531 -13.21 -14.97 -29.58
N LEU A 532 -12.73 -14.58 -28.40
CA LEU A 532 -12.26 -13.21 -28.12
C LEU A 532 -10.97 -12.87 -28.89
N ILE A 533 -10.02 -13.81 -28.97
CA ILE A 533 -8.80 -13.67 -29.77
C ILE A 533 -9.16 -13.47 -31.25
N ALA A 534 -10.03 -14.31 -31.80
CA ALA A 534 -10.50 -14.20 -33.18
C ALA A 534 -11.15 -12.83 -33.45
N LEU A 535 -12.03 -12.36 -32.56
CA LEU A 535 -12.68 -11.05 -32.68
C LEU A 535 -11.65 -9.90 -32.70
N ARG A 536 -10.66 -9.94 -31.79
CA ARG A 536 -9.61 -8.92 -31.74
C ARG A 536 -8.74 -8.93 -33.00
N ARG A 537 -8.36 -10.11 -33.51
CA ARG A 537 -7.58 -10.24 -34.76
C ARG A 537 -8.36 -9.70 -35.96
N GLN A 538 -9.64 -10.01 -36.08
CA GLN A 538 -10.51 -9.47 -37.13
C GLN A 538 -10.57 -7.93 -37.09
N ALA A 539 -10.71 -7.35 -35.90
CA ALA A 539 -10.70 -5.89 -35.73
C ALA A 539 -9.35 -5.25 -36.13
N ARG A 540 -8.21 -5.91 -35.86
CA ARG A 540 -6.89 -5.42 -36.29
C ARG A 540 -6.75 -5.38 -37.80
N GLN A 541 -7.18 -6.44 -38.48
CA GLN A 541 -7.11 -6.53 -39.94
C GLN A 541 -8.01 -5.47 -40.60
N ALA A 542 -9.21 -5.25 -40.07
CA ALA A 542 -10.12 -4.20 -40.54
C ALA A 542 -9.49 -2.80 -40.36
N GLY A 543 -8.93 -2.50 -39.19
CA GLY A 543 -8.27 -1.21 -38.92
C GLY A 543 -7.02 -0.94 -39.78
N GLY A 544 -6.20 -1.97 -40.02
CA GLY A 544 -5.04 -1.86 -40.91
C GLY A 544 -5.42 -1.59 -42.38
N SER A 545 -6.55 -2.13 -42.83
CA SER A 545 -7.06 -1.91 -44.19
C SER A 545 -7.62 -0.49 -44.43
N ALA A 546 -8.07 0.18 -43.36
CA ALA A 546 -8.56 1.56 -43.42
C ALA A 546 -7.42 2.59 -43.41
N ALA A 547 -6.38 2.37 -42.60
CA ALA A 547 -5.20 3.25 -42.56
C ALA A 547 -4.36 3.22 -43.86
N GLY A 548 -4.44 2.13 -44.64
CA GLY A 548 -3.79 2.02 -45.95
C GLY A 548 -4.51 2.75 -47.10
N ARG A 549 -5.74 3.26 -46.90
CA ARG A 549 -6.50 4.01 -47.92
C ARG A 549 -6.45 5.53 -47.74
N SER A 550 -5.74 6.02 -46.73
CA SER A 550 -5.56 7.44 -46.44
C SER A 550 -4.09 7.92 -46.60
N ARG A 551 -3.29 7.24 -47.42
CA ARG A 551 -1.97 7.72 -47.83
C ARG A 551 -1.97 8.13 -49.29
#